data_AF-A0AAX3BAL0-F1
#
_entry.id   AF-A0AAX3BAL0-F1
#
_cell.length_a   1.000
_cell.length_b   1.000
_cell.length_c   1.000
_cell.angle_alpha   90.00
_cell.angle_beta   90.00
_cell.angle_gamma   90.00
#
_symmetry.space_group_name_H-M   'P 1'
#
loop_
_entity.id
_entity.type
_entity.pdbx_description
1 polymer ?
#
loop_
_entity_poly.entity_id
_entity_poly.type
_entity_poly.pdbx_seq_one_letter_code
_entity_poly.pdbx_strand_id
1 'polypeptide(L)'
;MEILDYFVRITGLKNRNYAARLLRQHGKTIYVGKKNYLKADIAKKGKRPGRKKKFGEEELKLLKKVWEIENYMCGKRLKPILNEVLDNLLANGHLHGSPQAIENLRHISASSIDRLLKHERKSLR
;
A
#
# COMPACT_ATOMS: atom_id res chain seq x y z
N MET A 1 36.35 25.27 10.33
CA MET A 1 35.32 24.21 10.44
C MET A 1 35.58 23.12 9.38
N GLU A 2 36.75 22.47 9.44
CA GLU A 2 37.36 21.74 8.29
C GLU A 2 37.12 20.22 8.25
N ILE A 3 36.78 19.60 9.39
CA ILE A 3 36.65 18.14 9.49
C ILE A 3 35.59 17.58 8.54
N LEU A 4 34.48 18.31 8.36
CA LEU A 4 33.38 17.83 7.51
C LEU A 4 33.70 17.99 6.02
N ASP A 5 34.42 19.04 5.63
CA ASP A 5 34.85 19.23 4.23
C ASP A 5 35.92 18.19 3.85
N TYR A 6 36.84 17.91 4.76
CA TYR A 6 37.81 16.81 4.62
C TYR A 6 37.09 15.47 4.45
N PHE A 7 36.09 15.17 5.30
CA PHE A 7 35.29 13.95 5.20
C PHE A 7 34.58 13.82 3.85
N VAL A 8 33.95 14.89 3.37
CA VAL A 8 33.29 14.93 2.06
C VAL A 8 34.29 14.64 0.93
N ARG A 9 35.49 15.24 1.00
CA ARG A 9 36.57 15.05 0.03
C ARG A 9 37.09 13.60 -0.02
N ILE A 10 37.31 12.96 1.13
CA ILE A 10 37.85 11.59 1.18
C ILE A 10 36.81 10.52 0.82
N THR A 11 35.53 10.75 1.13
CA THR A 11 34.45 9.77 0.92
C THR A 11 33.74 9.92 -0.42
N GLY A 12 34.02 10.99 -1.17
CA GLY A 12 33.37 11.28 -2.45
C GLY A 12 31.90 11.67 -2.34
N LEU A 13 31.43 12.08 -1.14
CA LEU A 13 30.05 12.49 -0.95
C LEU A 13 29.77 13.82 -1.67
N LYS A 14 28.59 13.97 -2.29
CA LYS A 14 28.28 15.13 -3.14
C LYS A 14 28.12 16.45 -2.39
N ASN A 15 27.70 16.44 -1.12
CA ASN A 15 27.50 17.68 -0.37
C ASN A 15 27.67 17.51 1.14
N ARG A 16 28.05 18.62 1.78
CA ARG A 16 28.29 18.74 3.22
C ARG A 16 27.04 18.45 4.05
N ASN A 17 25.88 18.91 3.60
CA ASN A 17 24.60 18.71 4.31
C ASN A 17 24.23 17.22 4.42
N TYR A 18 24.48 16.45 3.37
CA TYR A 18 24.25 15.02 3.31
C TYR A 18 25.23 14.27 4.20
N ALA A 19 26.52 14.63 4.17
CA ALA A 19 27.52 14.07 5.08
C ALA A 19 27.16 14.33 6.56
N ALA A 20 26.79 15.57 6.91
CA ALA A 20 26.35 15.90 8.26
C ALA A 20 25.08 15.14 8.67
N ARG A 21 24.11 14.95 7.75
CA ARG A 21 22.90 14.16 8.00
C ARG A 21 23.24 12.69 8.22
N LEU A 22 24.16 12.14 7.42
CA LEU A 22 24.60 10.75 7.49
C LEU A 22 25.29 10.49 8.84
N LEU A 23 26.26 11.32 9.22
CA LEU A 23 26.95 11.19 10.51
C LEU A 23 26.00 11.35 11.71
N ARG A 24 25.01 12.25 11.62
CA ARG A 24 23.98 12.41 12.67
C ARG A 24 23.04 11.22 12.80
N GLN A 25 22.81 10.50 11.71
CA GLN A 25 21.93 9.33 11.70
C GLN A 25 22.68 8.04 12.00
N HIS A 26 23.98 7.96 11.71
CA HIS A 26 24.78 6.76 11.97
C HIS A 26 24.97 6.54 13.46
N GLY A 27 24.69 5.33 13.94
CA GLY A 27 24.84 4.95 15.33
C GLY A 27 23.80 5.55 16.28
N LYS A 28 22.80 6.29 15.78
CA LYS A 28 21.71 6.82 16.60
C LYS A 28 20.91 5.68 17.21
N THR A 29 20.82 5.64 18.53
CA THR A 29 20.06 4.64 19.27
C THR A 29 18.66 5.13 19.61
N ILE A 30 17.64 4.30 19.36
CA ILE A 30 16.24 4.55 19.69
C ILE A 30 15.76 3.42 20.60
N TYR A 31 15.37 3.72 21.83
CA TYR A 31 14.85 2.73 22.77
C TYR A 31 13.41 2.36 22.42
N VAL A 32 13.12 1.06 22.36
CA VAL A 32 11.80 0.49 22.09
C VAL A 32 11.40 -0.33 23.32
N GLY A 33 10.91 0.35 24.36
CA GLY A 33 10.57 -0.25 25.65
C GLY A 33 11.74 -0.25 26.66
N LYS A 34 11.58 -0.95 27.78
CA LYS A 34 12.53 -0.91 28.92
C LYS A 34 13.89 -1.57 28.67
N LYS A 35 13.96 -2.57 27.77
CA LYS A 35 15.17 -3.38 27.54
C LYS A 35 15.64 -3.48 26.09
N ASN A 36 14.85 -3.04 25.10
CA ASN A 36 15.21 -3.16 23.69
C ASN A 36 15.57 -1.79 23.11
N TYR A 37 16.54 -1.77 22.19
CA TYR A 37 16.93 -0.58 21.45
C TYR A 37 17.24 -0.91 19.99
N LEU A 38 17.06 0.08 19.12
CA LEU A 38 17.41 0.04 17.71
C LEU A 38 18.59 0.98 17.49
N LYS A 39 19.70 0.47 16.94
CA LYS A 39 20.83 1.30 16.50
C LYS A 39 20.74 1.54 15.01
N ALA A 40 20.71 2.80 14.62
CA ALA A 40 20.63 3.20 13.22
C ALA A 40 21.92 2.85 12.49
N ASP A 41 21.80 2.00 11.48
CA ASP A 41 22.88 1.60 10.58
C ASP A 41 22.53 2.08 9.16
N ILE A 42 23.41 2.89 8.58
CA ILE A 42 23.20 3.47 7.23
C ILE A 42 23.54 2.47 6.13
N ALA A 43 24.34 1.45 6.40
CA ALA A 43 24.56 0.36 5.46
C ALA A 43 23.26 -0.45 5.24
N LYS A 44 22.39 -0.49 6.26
CA LYS A 44 21.10 -1.18 6.19
C LYS A 44 20.00 -0.24 5.70
N LYS A 45 19.62 -0.37 4.42
CA LYS A 45 18.39 0.26 3.91
C LYS A 45 17.17 -0.43 4.52
N GLY A 46 16.49 0.24 5.46
CA GLY A 46 15.17 -0.18 5.90
C GLY A 46 14.17 -0.13 4.73
N LYS A 47 13.28 -1.13 4.65
CA LYS A 47 12.13 -1.07 3.73
C LYS A 47 11.25 0.09 4.20
N ARG A 48 11.02 1.08 3.33
CA ARG A 48 9.99 2.09 3.59
C ARG A 48 8.65 1.36 3.71
N PRO A 49 7.87 1.57 4.78
CA PRO A 49 6.53 1.00 4.83
C PRO A 49 5.79 1.47 3.58
N GLY A 50 5.27 0.50 2.82
CA GLY A 50 4.50 0.79 1.63
C GLY A 50 3.26 1.63 1.99
N ARG A 51 2.68 2.28 0.98
CA ARG A 51 1.41 3.00 1.15
C ARG A 51 0.39 2.05 1.79
N LYS A 52 -0.31 2.52 2.83
CA LYS A 52 -1.41 1.77 3.46
C LYS A 52 -2.39 1.31 2.37
N LYS A 53 -2.80 0.05 2.42
CA LYS A 53 -3.78 -0.51 1.48
C LYS A 53 -5.10 0.24 1.68
N LYS A 54 -5.64 0.82 0.60
CA LYS A 54 -6.91 1.57 0.61
C LYS A 54 -8.13 0.64 0.67
N PHE A 55 -7.97 -0.62 0.27
CA PHE A 55 -9.01 -1.64 0.25
C PHE A 55 -8.57 -2.79 1.15
N GLY A 56 -9.46 -3.21 2.05
CA GLY A 56 -9.26 -4.30 2.98
C GLY A 56 -9.83 -5.62 2.46
N GLU A 57 -10.08 -6.54 3.39
CA GLU A 57 -10.63 -7.87 3.09
C GLU A 57 -12.13 -7.82 2.78
N GLU A 58 -12.88 -6.91 3.40
CA GLU A 58 -14.32 -6.78 3.19
C GLU A 58 -14.62 -6.32 1.76
N GLU A 59 -13.93 -5.26 1.29
CA GLU A 59 -14.08 -4.79 -0.09
C GLU A 59 -13.70 -5.87 -1.10
N LEU A 60 -12.69 -6.68 -0.80
CA LEU A 60 -12.29 -7.79 -1.67
C LEU A 60 -13.39 -8.87 -1.74
N LYS A 61 -13.98 -9.25 -0.60
CA LYS A 61 -15.08 -10.22 -0.55
C LYS A 61 -16.30 -9.76 -1.35
N LEU A 62 -16.71 -8.51 -1.14
CA LEU A 62 -17.82 -7.89 -1.87
C LEU A 62 -17.54 -7.85 -3.38
N LEU A 63 -16.36 -7.34 -3.76
CA LEU A 63 -15.97 -7.24 -5.17
C LEU A 63 -15.88 -8.61 -5.85
N LYS A 64 -15.38 -9.63 -5.13
CA LYS A 64 -15.34 -11.01 -5.64
C LYS A 64 -16.74 -11.55 -5.92
N LYS A 65 -17.69 -11.32 -5.02
CA LYS A 65 -19.08 -11.78 -5.20
C LYS A 65 -19.74 -11.14 -6.43
N VAL A 66 -19.56 -9.84 -6.59
CA VAL A 66 -20.04 -9.12 -7.79
C VAL A 66 -19.38 -9.68 -9.05
N TRP A 67 -18.07 -9.91 -9.01
CA TRP A 67 -17.31 -10.42 -10.14
C TRP A 67 -17.72 -11.83 -10.58
N GLU A 68 -18.08 -12.69 -9.63
CA GLU A 68 -18.62 -14.04 -9.91
C GLU A 68 -19.99 -13.97 -10.59
N ILE A 69 -20.89 -13.10 -10.12
CA ILE A 69 -22.23 -12.90 -10.71
C ILE A 69 -22.13 -12.36 -12.14
N GLU A 70 -21.21 -11.43 -12.36
CA GLU A 70 -20.94 -10.81 -13.65
C GLU A 70 -20.08 -11.68 -14.59
N ASN A 71 -20.00 -13.00 -14.39
CA ASN A 71 -19.24 -13.90 -15.27
C ASN A 71 -17.76 -13.51 -15.47
N TYR A 72 -17.11 -13.06 -14.40
CA TYR A 72 -15.66 -12.83 -14.35
C TYR A 72 -15.13 -11.73 -15.30
N MET A 73 -15.90 -10.67 -15.57
CA MET A 73 -15.47 -9.57 -16.43
C MET A 73 -14.16 -8.88 -15.97
N CYS A 74 -13.41 -8.31 -16.92
CA CYS A 74 -12.26 -7.46 -16.59
C CYS A 74 -12.72 -6.13 -15.97
N GLY A 75 -11.86 -5.52 -15.14
CA GLY A 75 -12.19 -4.31 -14.40
C GLY A 75 -12.60 -3.12 -15.26
N LYS A 76 -12.11 -3.05 -16.51
CA LYS A 76 -12.53 -2.02 -17.49
C LYS A 76 -14.00 -2.15 -17.91
N ARG A 77 -14.52 -3.38 -18.01
CA ARG A 77 -15.93 -3.65 -18.34
C ARG A 77 -16.82 -3.62 -17.12
N LEU A 78 -16.30 -4.08 -15.98
CA LEU A 78 -17.05 -4.09 -14.72
C LEU A 78 -17.25 -2.67 -14.17
N LYS A 79 -16.25 -1.79 -14.27
CA LYS A 79 -16.28 -0.47 -13.62
C LYS A 79 -17.50 0.41 -14.00
N PRO A 80 -17.88 0.55 -15.28
CA PRO A 80 -19.03 1.37 -15.66
C PRO A 80 -20.35 0.90 -15.05
N ILE A 81 -20.56 -0.41 -14.96
CA ILE A 81 -21.81 -1.00 -14.45
C ILE A 81 -21.77 -1.29 -12.94
N LEU A 82 -20.60 -1.22 -12.32
CA LEU A 82 -20.38 -1.68 -10.93
C LEU A 82 -21.36 -1.05 -9.94
N ASN A 83 -21.65 0.24 -10.09
CA ASN A 83 -22.54 0.94 -9.16
C ASN A 83 -23.99 0.41 -9.27
N GLU A 84 -24.48 0.23 -10.49
CA GLU A 84 -25.82 -0.29 -10.75
C GLU A 84 -25.96 -1.73 -10.26
N VAL A 85 -24.94 -2.56 -10.48
CA VAL A 85 -24.91 -3.95 -9.98
C VAL A 85 -24.87 -3.97 -8.45
N LEU A 86 -24.07 -3.11 -7.81
CA LEU A 86 -24.03 -2.98 -6.35
C LEU A 86 -25.40 -2.58 -5.79
N ASP A 87 -26.06 -1.57 -6.39
CA ASP A 87 -27.38 -1.10 -5.96
C ASP A 87 -28.43 -2.21 -6.06
N ASN A 88 -28.47 -2.91 -7.19
CA ASN A 88 -29.38 -4.04 -7.39
C ASN A 88 -29.12 -5.18 -6.39
N LEU A 89 -27.86 -5.55 -6.17
CA LEU A 89 -27.54 -6.67 -5.27
C LEU A 89 -27.78 -6.33 -3.79
N LEU A 90 -27.57 -5.08 -3.40
CA LEU A 90 -27.87 -4.60 -2.04
C LEU A 90 -29.39 -4.52 -1.81
N ALA A 91 -30.15 -3.98 -2.77
CA ALA A 91 -31.59 -3.83 -2.67
C ALA A 91 -32.31 -5.19 -2.57
N ASN A 92 -31.83 -6.20 -3.29
CA ASN A 92 -32.39 -7.55 -3.27
C ASN A 92 -31.82 -8.45 -2.16
N GLY A 93 -30.92 -7.92 -1.30
CA GLY A 93 -30.31 -8.70 -0.22
C GLY A 93 -29.35 -9.81 -0.67
N HIS A 94 -28.85 -9.76 -1.91
CA HIS A 94 -27.85 -10.71 -2.41
C HIS A 94 -26.42 -10.35 -2.00
N LEU A 95 -26.21 -9.14 -1.48
CA LEU A 95 -24.92 -8.63 -1.03
C LEU A 95 -25.09 -7.93 0.33
N HIS A 96 -24.15 -8.16 1.24
CA HIS A 96 -24.14 -7.56 2.58
C HIS A 96 -22.73 -7.09 2.91
N GLY A 97 -22.59 -5.85 3.39
CA GLY A 97 -21.31 -5.29 3.81
C GLY A 97 -21.48 -3.95 4.51
N SER A 98 -20.40 -3.47 5.11
CA SER A 98 -20.38 -2.18 5.79
C SER A 98 -20.62 -1.03 4.78
N PRO A 99 -21.32 0.04 5.18
CA PRO A 99 -21.54 1.20 4.32
C PRO A 99 -20.22 1.79 3.78
N GLN A 100 -19.16 1.74 4.60
CA GLN A 100 -17.83 2.21 4.22
C GLN A 100 -17.20 1.36 3.11
N ALA A 101 -17.33 0.02 3.19
CA ALA A 101 -16.80 -0.87 2.16
C ALA A 101 -17.55 -0.69 0.83
N ILE A 102 -18.87 -0.53 0.87
CA ILE A 102 -19.71 -0.26 -0.30
C ILE A 102 -19.29 1.07 -0.95
N GLU A 103 -19.16 2.13 -0.16
CA GLU A 103 -18.73 3.44 -0.66
C GLU A 103 -17.31 3.40 -1.26
N ASN A 104 -16.39 2.69 -0.60
CA ASN A 104 -15.04 2.48 -1.14
C ASN A 104 -15.08 1.81 -2.52
N LEU A 105 -15.96 0.83 -2.72
CA LEU A 105 -16.13 0.14 -4.00
C LEU A 105 -16.77 1.04 -5.07
N ARG A 106 -17.70 1.94 -4.72
CA ARG A 106 -18.27 2.90 -5.68
C ARG A 106 -17.19 3.77 -6.32
N HIS A 107 -16.17 4.17 -5.55
CA HIS A 107 -15.06 5.01 -6.01
C HIS A 107 -13.84 4.24 -6.52
N ILE A 108 -13.91 2.91 -6.63
CA ILE A 108 -12.76 2.11 -7.08
C ILE A 108 -12.41 2.39 -8.55
N SER A 109 -11.14 2.38 -8.92
CA SER A 109 -10.73 2.48 -10.34
C SER A 109 -10.74 1.10 -11.01
N ALA A 110 -10.95 1.05 -12.34
CA ALA A 110 -10.84 -0.19 -13.12
C ALA A 110 -9.50 -0.92 -12.90
N SER A 111 -8.40 -0.19 -12.86
CA SER A 111 -7.06 -0.72 -12.57
C SER A 111 -6.92 -1.30 -11.15
N SER A 112 -7.66 -0.75 -10.17
CA SER A 112 -7.67 -1.26 -8.81
C SER A 112 -8.49 -2.54 -8.71
N ILE A 113 -9.62 -2.64 -9.42
CA ILE A 113 -10.41 -3.88 -9.56
C ILE A 113 -9.51 -5.02 -10.08
N ASP A 114 -8.85 -4.79 -11.21
CA ASP A 114 -7.96 -5.81 -11.81
C ASP A 114 -6.81 -6.22 -10.89
N ARG A 115 -6.25 -5.27 -10.13
CA ARG A 115 -5.17 -5.56 -9.16
C ARG A 115 -5.67 -6.36 -7.96
N LEU A 116 -6.86 -6.05 -7.44
CA LEU A 116 -7.45 -6.77 -6.31
C LEU A 116 -7.83 -8.20 -6.69
N LEU A 117 -8.46 -8.38 -7.85
CA LEU A 117 -8.88 -9.69 -8.36
C LEU A 117 -7.75 -10.50 -8.99
N LYS A 118 -6.54 -9.94 -9.11
CA LYS A 118 -5.39 -10.62 -9.74
C LYS A 118 -5.08 -11.97 -9.09
N HIS A 119 -5.18 -12.07 -7.77
CA HIS A 119 -4.94 -13.31 -7.05
C HIS A 119 -6.05 -14.34 -7.32
N GLU A 120 -7.31 -13.90 -7.21
CA GLU A 120 -8.49 -14.74 -7.49
C GLU A 120 -8.49 -15.31 -8.92
N ARG A 121 -8.12 -14.49 -9.91
CA ARG A 121 -7.96 -14.93 -11.31
C ARG A 121 -6.92 -16.01 -11.52
N LYS A 122 -5.86 -16.03 -10.70
CA LYS A 122 -4.85 -17.10 -10.78
C LYS A 122 -5.37 -18.41 -10.20
N SER A 123 -6.27 -18.35 -9.21
CA SER A 123 -6.85 -19.53 -8.59
C SER A 123 -7.88 -20.25 -9.45
N LEU A 124 -8.42 -19.59 -10.49
CA LEU A 124 -9.38 -20.16 -11.45
C LEU A 124 -8.70 -20.89 -12.63
N ARG A 125 -7.36 -20.86 -12.72
CA ARG A 125 -6.56 -21.54 -13.73
C ARG A 125 -5.89 -22.75 -13.11
#